data_AF-A0A370E0G4-F1
#
_entry.id   AF-A0A370E0G4-F1
#
_cell.length_a   1.000
_cell.length_b   1.000
_cell.length_c   1.000
_cell.angle_alpha   90.00
_cell.angle_beta   90.00
_cell.angle_gamma   90.00
#
_symmetry.space_group_name_H-M   'P 1'
#
loop_
_entity.id
_entity.type
_entity.pdbx_description
1 polymer ?
#
loop_
_entity_poly.entity_id
_entity_poly.type
_entity_poly.pdbx_seq_one_letter_code
_entity_poly.pdbx_strand_id
1 'polypeptide(L)'
;MTSGTIFEYTKLPLTIWFLGIYLLTQPKNGISALELKRQLGIGYNAAWRMKHKLLQVMKERDDGKPLSGAIQVDDAYWGGEHNGG
;
A
#
# COMPACT_ATOMS: atom_id res chain seq x y z
N MET A 1 23.33 3.99 -5.85
CA MET A 1 22.24 3.53 -6.75
C MET A 1 20.99 3.29 -5.90
N THR A 2 20.33 4.36 -5.45
CA THR A 2 19.09 4.36 -4.64
C THR A 2 18.47 5.76 -4.62
N SER A 3 19.28 6.81 -4.86
CA SER A 3 18.79 8.18 -5.01
C SER A 3 17.82 8.31 -6.19
N GLY A 4 16.73 9.06 -5.99
CA GLY A 4 15.65 9.22 -6.97
C GLY A 4 14.69 8.02 -7.07
N THR A 5 14.76 7.06 -6.14
CA THR A 5 13.87 5.88 -6.14
C THR A 5 13.05 5.80 -4.86
N ILE A 6 12.03 4.93 -4.85
CA ILE A 6 11.21 4.66 -3.66
C ILE A 6 12.06 4.15 -2.46
N PHE A 7 13.23 3.59 -2.76
CA PHE A 7 14.22 3.05 -1.82
C PHE A 7 15.19 4.11 -1.30
N GLU A 8 15.07 5.37 -1.71
CA GLU A 8 15.96 6.43 -1.26
C GLU A 8 15.91 6.60 0.26
N TYR A 9 17.10 6.79 0.87
CA TYR A 9 17.33 6.84 2.32
C TYR A 9 16.85 5.62 3.12
N THR A 10 16.58 4.48 2.47
CA THR A 10 16.18 3.28 3.21
C THR A 10 17.37 2.67 3.95
N LYS A 11 17.13 2.22 5.18
CA LYS A 11 18.08 1.43 5.98
C LYS A 11 17.77 -0.08 5.89
N LEU A 12 16.73 -0.45 5.16
CA LEU A 12 16.32 -1.84 4.98
C LEU A 12 17.01 -2.45 3.76
N PRO A 13 17.37 -3.74 3.81
CA PRO A 13 17.84 -4.46 2.62
C PRO A 13 16.80 -4.41 1.48
N LEU A 14 17.26 -4.29 0.23
CA LEU A 14 16.36 -4.28 -0.92
C LEU A 14 15.58 -5.60 -1.09
N THR A 15 16.12 -6.72 -0.60
CA THR A 15 15.41 -8.00 -0.57
C THR A 15 14.11 -7.92 0.24
N ILE A 16 14.11 -7.18 1.36
CA ILE A 16 12.90 -6.95 2.18
C ILE A 16 11.90 -6.09 1.42
N TRP A 17 12.37 -5.10 0.66
CA TRP A 17 11.51 -4.28 -0.18
C TRP A 17 10.84 -5.06 -1.31
N PHE A 18 11.59 -5.91 -2.02
CA PHE A 18 11.03 -6.75 -3.07
C PHE A 18 10.04 -7.76 -2.52
N LEU A 19 10.33 -8.36 -1.36
CA LEU A 19 9.38 -9.22 -0.68
C LEU A 19 8.12 -8.44 -0.25
N GLY A 20 8.28 -7.22 0.27
CA GLY A 20 7.17 -6.35 0.65
C GLY A 20 6.27 -5.99 -0.53
N ILE A 21 6.85 -5.71 -1.70
CA ILE A 21 6.11 -5.49 -2.95
C ILE A 21 5.32 -6.74 -3.34
N TYR A 22 5.97 -7.90 -3.35
CA TYR A 22 5.32 -9.17 -3.65
C TYR A 22 4.10 -9.39 -2.75
N LEU A 23 4.29 -9.31 -1.43
CA LEU A 23 3.23 -9.54 -0.44
C LEU A 23 2.08 -8.52 -0.53
N LEU A 24 2.35 -7.27 -0.91
CA LEU A 24 1.32 -6.26 -1.10
C LEU A 24 0.42 -6.55 -2.32
N THR A 25 0.99 -7.14 -3.38
CA THR A 25 0.30 -7.40 -4.65
C THR A 25 -0.49 -8.71 -4.73
N GLN A 26 -0.23 -9.67 -3.81
CA GLN A 26 -0.94 -10.97 -3.80
C GLN A 26 -2.40 -10.90 -3.29
N PRO A 27 -2.71 -10.26 -2.15
CA PRO A 27 -4.05 -10.33 -1.58
C PRO A 27 -5.02 -9.37 -2.27
N LYS A 28 -6.19 -9.89 -2.67
CA LYS A 28 -7.27 -9.08 -3.26
C LYS A 28 -7.83 -8.01 -2.31
N ASN A 29 -7.70 -8.23 -1.00
CA ASN A 29 -8.31 -7.38 0.03
C ASN A 29 -7.29 -6.42 0.69
N GLY A 30 -6.06 -6.35 0.15
CA GLY A 30 -4.95 -5.64 0.76
C GLY A 30 -4.38 -6.31 2.01
N ILE A 31 -3.19 -5.87 2.43
CA ILE A 31 -2.48 -6.39 3.61
C ILE A 31 -2.41 -5.33 4.71
N SER A 32 -2.62 -5.70 5.97
CA SER A 32 -2.44 -4.76 7.09
C SER A 32 -0.95 -4.51 7.36
N ALA A 33 -0.60 -3.35 7.93
CA ALA A 33 0.80 -3.08 8.29
C ALA A 33 1.32 -4.06 9.37
N LEU A 34 0.42 -4.57 10.23
CA LEU A 34 0.74 -5.57 11.23
C LEU A 34 1.05 -6.94 10.62
N GLU A 35 0.30 -7.34 9.59
CA GLU A 35 0.57 -8.58 8.86
C GLU A 35 1.87 -8.47 8.05
N LEU A 36 2.09 -7.33 7.39
CA LEU A 36 3.33 -7.07 6.66
C LEU A 36 4.54 -7.10 7.60
N LYS A 37 4.41 -6.55 8.81
CA LYS A 37 5.43 -6.65 9.87
C LYS A 37 5.72 -8.12 10.21
N ARG A 38 4.68 -8.94 10.41
CA ARG A 38 4.81 -10.36 10.77
C ARG A 38 5.53 -11.16 9.68
N GLN A 39 5.18 -10.92 8.42
CA GLN A 39 5.75 -11.64 7.28
C GLN A 39 7.19 -11.20 6.96
N LEU A 40 7.51 -9.91 7.09
CA LEU A 40 8.84 -9.37 6.78
C LEU A 40 9.82 -9.41 7.98
N GLY A 41 9.33 -9.64 9.20
CA GLY A 41 10.17 -9.65 10.41
C GLY A 41 10.76 -8.27 10.77
N ILE A 42 10.18 -7.18 10.28
CA ILE A 42 10.68 -5.81 10.53
C ILE A 42 9.89 -5.10 11.64
N GLY A 43 10.34 -3.92 12.05
CA GLY A 43 9.58 -3.08 12.99
C GLY A 43 8.26 -2.59 12.40
N TYR A 44 7.23 -2.39 13.24
CA TYR A 44 5.91 -1.93 12.80
C TYR A 44 5.98 -0.62 12.01
N ASN A 45 6.71 0.37 12.54
CA ASN A 45 6.88 1.67 11.87
C ASN A 45 7.55 1.53 10.50
N ALA A 46 8.47 0.57 10.35
CA ALA A 46 9.14 0.29 9.08
C ALA A 46 8.16 -0.35 8.07
N ALA A 47 7.37 -1.34 8.52
CA ALA A 47 6.33 -1.97 7.69
C ALA A 47 5.25 -0.97 7.26
N TRP A 48 4.79 -0.12 8.19
CA TRP A 48 3.80 0.92 7.91
C TRP A 48 4.32 1.92 6.87
N ARG A 49 5.53 2.46 7.06
CA ARG A 49 6.16 3.39 6.10
C ARG A 49 6.37 2.74 4.73
N MET A 50 6.83 1.48 4.70
CA MET A 50 6.98 0.71 3.47
C MET A 50 5.65 0.59 2.72
N LYS A 51 4.60 0.13 3.41
CA LYS A 51 3.25 -0.01 2.84
C LYS A 51 2.76 1.32 2.26
N HIS A 52 2.87 2.42 3.01
CA HIS A 52 2.42 3.74 2.55
C HIS A 52 3.18 4.23 1.32
N LYS A 53 4.51 4.08 1.29
CA LYS A 53 5.31 4.43 0.11
C LYS A 53 4.88 3.64 -1.12
N LEU A 54 4.65 2.34 -0.97
CA LEU A 54 4.21 1.49 -2.09
C LEU A 54 2.83 1.90 -2.60
N LEU A 55 1.86 2.11 -1.72
CA LEU A 55 0.52 2.57 -2.09
C LEU A 55 0.54 3.95 -2.76
N GLN A 56 1.38 4.86 -2.29
CA GLN A 56 1.54 6.17 -2.90
C GLN A 56 2.04 6.05 -4.35
N VAL A 57 3.05 5.21 -4.60
CA VAL A 57 3.60 5.00 -5.95
C VAL A 57 2.57 4.36 -6.88
N MET A 58 1.76 3.44 -6.37
CA MET A 58 0.65 2.85 -7.13
C MET A 58 -0.39 3.93 -7.49
N LYS A 59 -0.77 4.78 -6.52
CA LYS A 59 -1.68 5.89 -6.76
C LYS A 59 -1.13 6.88 -7.80
N GLU A 60 0.11 7.35 -7.63
CA GLU A 60 0.74 8.29 -8.57
C GLU A 60 0.79 7.72 -10.00
N ARG A 61 0.94 6.40 -10.12
CA ARG A 61 0.90 5.72 -11.42
C ARG A 61 -0.51 5.69 -12.02
N ASP A 62 -1.53 5.47 -11.20
CA ASP A 62 -2.93 5.44 -11.63
C ASP A 62 -3.45 6.85 -11.97
N ASP A 63 -3.07 7.87 -11.20
CA ASP A 63 -3.40 9.28 -11.45
C ASP A 63 -2.88 9.75 -12.83
N GLY A 64 -1.78 9.18 -13.30
CA GLY A 64 -1.22 9.44 -14.64
C GLY A 64 -2.00 8.78 -15.80
N LYS A 65 -3.05 8.00 -15.51
CA LYS A 65 -3.87 7.28 -16.49
C LYS A 65 -5.37 7.57 -16.26
N PRO A 66 -5.88 8.72 -16.74
CA PRO A 66 -7.28 9.05 -16.57
C PRO A 66 -8.19 8.00 -17.22
N LEU A 67 -9.32 7.73 -16.57
CA LEU A 67 -10.37 6.87 -17.12
C LEU A 67 -10.92 7.49 -18.41
N SER A 68 -11.27 6.64 -19.38
CA SER A 68 -11.82 7.07 -20.68
C SER A 68 -12.98 6.17 -21.11
N GLY A 69 -13.88 6.71 -21.93
CA GLY A 69 -15.09 6.02 -22.37
C GLY A 69 -16.30 6.27 -21.45
N ALA A 70 -17.25 5.35 -21.43
CA ALA A 70 -18.39 5.41 -20.51
C ALA A 70 -17.91 5.03 -19.09
N ILE A 71 -17.98 5.98 -18.16
CA ILE A 71 -17.54 5.82 -16.78
C ILE A 71 -18.78 5.62 -15.91
N GLN A 72 -18.86 4.48 -15.24
CA GLN A 72 -19.83 4.22 -14.19
C GLN A 72 -19.12 4.30 -12.84
N VAL A 73 -19.71 5.03 -11.89
CA VAL A 73 -19.22 5.17 -10.53
C VAL A 73 -20.27 4.58 -9.61
N ASP A 74 -19.94 3.48 -8.94
CA ASP A 74 -20.79 2.88 -7.92
C ASP A 74 -20.22 3.25 -6.54
N ASP A 75 -21.06 3.87 -5.70
CA ASP A 75 -20.68 4.21 -4.33
C ASP A 75 -20.93 3.02 -3.39
N ALA A 76 -19.95 2.74 -2.53
CA ALA A 76 -20.09 1.79 -1.43
C ALA A 76 -20.22 2.56 -0.10
N TYR A 77 -21.36 2.41 0.57
CA TYR A 77 -21.58 3.01 1.89
C TYR A 77 -20.96 2.13 2.99
N TRP A 78 -19.96 2.63 3.71
CA TRP A 78 -19.36 1.97 4.86
C TRP A 78 -19.69 2.75 6.14
N GLY A 79 -20.79 2.39 6.79
CA GLY A 79 -21.26 3.01 8.05
C GLY A 79 -21.81 1.95 9.00
N GLY A 80 -21.27 1.90 10.23
CA GLY A 80 -21.78 1.07 11.30
C GLY A 80 -22.99 1.71 12.01
N GLU A 81 -23.81 0.87 12.63
CA GLU A 81 -24.98 1.24 13.42
C GLU A 81 -24.66 2.35 14.43
N HIS A 82 -25.36 3.47 14.32
CA HIS A 82 -25.43 4.44 15.41
C HIS A 82 -26.41 3.88 16.45
N ASN A 83 -25.90 3.40 17.59
CA ASN A 83 -26.74 3.18 18.77
C ASN A 83 -27.14 4.55 19.34
N GLY A 84 -28.16 5.16 18.74
CA GLY A 84 -28.90 6.28 19.29
C GLY A 84 -30.16 5.74 19.97
N GLY A 85 -30.11 5.58 21.28
CA GLY A 85 -31.22 5.18 22.15
C GLY A 85 -30.78 5.13 23.60
#